data_AF-A0A1F9YQX6-F1
#
_entry.id   AF-A0A1F9YQX6-F1
#
_cell.length_a   1.000
_cell.length_b   1.000
_cell.length_c   1.000
_cell.angle_alpha   90.00
_cell.angle_beta   90.00
_cell.angle_gamma   90.00
#
_symmetry.space_group_name_H-M   'P 1'
#
loop_
_entity.id
_entity.type
_entity.pdbx_description
1 polymer ?
#
loop_
_entity_poly.entity_id
_entity_poly.type
_entity_poly.pdbx_seq_one_letter_code
_entity_poly.pdbx_strand_id
1 'polypeptide(L)' 'MKAAAEIAARMPGLTFRLGLGYLRMKRRARRSARLFREGLVEGGIPIELAVELEGDYGSILSIRELVRSMGVMSPRK' A
#
# COMPACT_ATOMS: atom_id res chain seq x y z
N MET A 1 -32.68 -4.22 -24.12
CA MET A 1 -33.04 -4.89 -22.84
C MET A 1 -32.24 -6.18 -22.60
N LYS A 2 -32.11 -7.12 -23.58
CA LYS A 2 -31.37 -8.39 -23.40
C LYS A 2 -29.86 -8.22 -23.10
N ALA A 3 -29.16 -7.30 -23.78
CA ALA A 3 -27.73 -7.08 -23.59
C ALA A 3 -27.36 -6.59 -22.17
N ALA A 4 -28.20 -5.75 -21.54
CA ALA A 4 -27.95 -5.24 -20.19
C ALA A 4 -28.09 -6.34 -19.12
N ALA A 5 -29.06 -7.25 -19.28
CA ALA A 5 -29.24 -8.39 -18.38
C ALA A 5 -28.09 -9.40 -18.49
N GLU A 6 -27.52 -9.59 -19.67
CA GLU A 6 -26.41 -10.50 -19.91
C GLU A 6 -25.07 -9.96 -19.37
N ILE A 7 -24.87 -8.64 -19.43
CA ILE A 7 -23.75 -7.94 -18.76
C ILE A 7 -23.93 -8.04 -17.24
N ALA A 8 -25.12 -7.76 -16.72
CA ALA A 8 -25.43 -7.86 -15.29
C ALA A 8 -25.25 -9.29 -14.74
N ALA A 9 -25.49 -10.34 -15.54
CA ALA A 9 -25.24 -11.72 -15.16
C ALA A 9 -23.74 -12.07 -15.06
N ARG A 10 -22.86 -11.33 -15.75
CA ARG A 10 -21.38 -11.51 -15.70
C ARG A 10 -20.68 -10.56 -14.71
N MET A 11 -21.36 -9.51 -14.28
CA MET A 11 -20.85 -8.56 -13.28
C MET A 11 -20.47 -9.17 -11.91
N PRO A 12 -21.18 -10.16 -11.35
CA PRO A 12 -20.86 -10.69 -10.01
C PRO A 12 -19.43 -11.24 -9.94
N GLY A 13 -19.02 -11.97 -10.99
CA GLY A 13 -17.67 -12.53 -11.07
C GLY A 13 -16.58 -11.47 -11.17
N LEU A 14 -16.83 -10.40 -11.93
CA LEU A 14 -15.86 -9.31 -12.08
C LEU A 14 -15.72 -8.52 -10.77
N THR A 15 -16.83 -8.15 -10.13
CA THR A 15 -16.83 -7.44 -8.84
C THR A 15 -16.14 -8.28 -7.76
N PHE A 16 -16.41 -9.59 -7.72
CA PHE A 16 -15.76 -10.49 -6.77
C PHE A 16 -14.25 -10.60 -7.00
N ARG A 17 -13.82 -10.70 -8.27
CA ARG A 17 -12.39 -10.73 -8.63
C ARG A 17 -11.68 -9.42 -8.27
N LEU A 18 -12.32 -8.28 -8.50
CA LEU A 18 -11.79 -6.96 -8.13
C LEU A 18 -11.71 -6.81 -6.61
N GLY A 19 -12.76 -7.20 -5.88
CA GLY A 19 -12.77 -7.19 -4.42
C GLY A 19 -11.66 -8.07 -3.83
N LEU A 20 -11.51 -9.30 -4.33
CA LEU A 20 -10.42 -10.18 -3.91
C LEU A 20 -9.04 -9.63 -4.30
N GLY A 21 -8.91 -9.02 -5.46
CA GLY A 21 -7.67 -8.36 -5.91
C GLY A 21 -7.28 -7.22 -4.98
N TYR A 22 -8.23 -6.35 -4.65
CA TYR A 22 -8.04 -5.26 -3.69
C TYR A 22 -7.68 -5.78 -2.29
N LEU A 23 -8.36 -6.82 -1.79
CA LEU A 23 -8.02 -7.43 -0.50
C LEU A 23 -6.60 -8.02 -0.50
N ARG A 24 -6.19 -8.70 -1.58
CA ARG A 24 -4.83 -9.22 -1.74
C ARG A 24 -3.81 -8.09 -1.77
N MET A 25 -4.09 -7.01 -2.51
CA MET A 25 -3.25 -5.81 -2.54
C MET A 25 -3.11 -5.21 -1.14
N LYS A 26 -4.21 -5.03 -0.41
CA LYS A 26 -4.23 -4.50 0.96
C LYS A 26 -3.45 -5.38 1.93
N ARG A 27 -3.54 -6.71 1.81
CA ARG A 27 -2.74 -7.64 2.61
C ARG A 27 -1.25 -7.53 2.29
N ARG A 28 -0.89 -7.42 1.01
CA ARG A 28 0.51 -7.25 0.58
C ARG A 28 1.10 -5.91 1.06
N ALA A 29 0.32 -4.83 0.98
CA ALA A 29 0.68 -3.51 1.51
C ALA A 29 0.99 -3.57 3.01
N ARG A 30 0.08 -4.15 3.81
CA ARG A 30 0.29 -4.34 5.26
C ARG A 30 1.54 -5.16 5.57
N ARG A 31 1.79 -6.23 4.81
CA ARG A 31 3.00 -7.05 4.97
C ARG A 31 4.26 -6.24 4.65
N SER A 32 4.23 -5.43 3.60
CA SER A 32 5.37 -4.58 3.23
C SER A 32 5.65 -3.52 4.29
N ALA A 33 4.62 -2.88 4.84
CA ALA A 33 4.77 -1.88 5.89
C ALA A 33 5.39 -2.49 7.15
N ARG A 34 4.92 -3.67 7.56
CA ARG A 34 5.50 -4.43 8.66
C ARG A 34 6.98 -4.76 8.44
N LEU A 35 7.33 -5.26 7.26
CA LEU A 35 8.74 -5.57 6.93
C LEU A 35 9.62 -4.32 6.93
N PHE A 36 9.07 -3.18 6.50
CA PHE A 36 9.76 -1.89 6.58
C PHE A 36 10.04 -1.50 8.04
N ARG A 37 9.05 -1.60 8.95
CA ARG A 37 9.27 -1.37 10.39
C ARG A 37 10.33 -2.30 10.96
N GLU A 38 10.25 -3.59 10.65
CA GLU A 38 11.22 -4.60 11.12
C GLU A 38 12.65 -4.22 10.68
N GLY A 39 12.84 -3.84 9.41
CA GLY A 39 14.13 -3.37 8.91
C GLY A 39 14.64 -2.07 9.55
N LEU A 40 13.74 -1.14 9.91
CA LEU A 40 14.11 0.09 10.64
C LEU A 40 14.63 -0.23 12.04
N VAL A 41 13.93 -1.11 12.77
CA VAL A 41 14.31 -1.52 14.13
C VAL A 41 15.63 -2.29 14.10
N GLU A 42 15.80 -3.22 13.15
CA GLU A 42 17.07 -3.91 12.92
C GLU A 42 18.21 -2.94 12.58
N GLY A 43 17.91 -1.83 11.90
CA GLY A 43 18.84 -0.74 11.61
C GLY A 43 19.12 0.21 12.79
N GLY A 44 18.53 -0.03 13.97
CA GLY A 44 18.75 0.77 15.18
C GLY A 44 17.83 1.98 15.34
N ILE A 45 16.77 2.10 14.53
CA ILE A 45 15.75 3.13 14.70
C ILE A 45 14.87 2.78 15.92
N PRO A 46 14.61 3.72 16.84
CA PRO A 46 13.69 3.50 17.97
C PRO A 46 12.31 3.04 17.51
N ILE A 47 11.67 2.15 18.29
CA ILE A 47 10.41 1.51 17.90
C ILE A 47 9.27 2.52 17.69
N GLU A 48 9.23 3.59 18.48
CA GLU A 48 8.22 4.65 18.37
C GLU A 48 8.30 5.34 17.01
N LEU A 49 9.53 5.71 16.59
CA LEU A 49 9.79 6.34 15.30
C LEU A 49 9.59 5.36 14.14
N ALA A 50 9.95 4.08 14.33
CA ALA A 50 9.73 3.05 13.31
C ALA A 50 8.23 2.81 13.04
N VAL A 51 7.38 2.90 14.06
CA VAL A 51 5.91 2.79 13.93
C VAL A 51 5.33 4.01 13.21
N GLU A 52 5.82 5.21 13.49
CA GLU A 52 5.43 6.44 12.78
C GLU A 52 5.77 6.34 11.28
N LEU A 53 7.03 5.99 10.98
CA LEU A 53 7.51 5.82 9.60
C LEU A 53 6.79 4.67 8.86
N GLU A 54 6.43 3.59 9.56
CA GLU A 54 5.59 2.52 9.00
C GLU A 54 4.22 3.05 8.57
N GLY A 55 3.60 3.91 9.38
CA GLY A 55 2.31 4.53 9.08
C GLY A 55 2.38 5.33 7.79
N ASP A 56 3.38 6.20 7.68
CA ASP A 56 3.60 7.03 6.50
C ASP A 56 3.94 6.19 5.26
N TYR A 57 4.85 5.22 5.39
CA TYR A 57 5.18 4.29 4.31
C TYR A 57 3.96 3.45 3.89
N GLY A 58 3.12 3.00 4.82
CA GLY A 58 1.91 2.22 4.52
C GLY A 58 0.87 2.99 3.71
N SER A 59 0.89 4.33 3.78
CA SER A 59 -0.04 5.20 3.05
C SER A 59 0.42 5.48 1.61
N ILE A 60 1.74 5.53 1.37
CA ILE A 60 2.34 5.89 0.07
C ILE A 60 2.90 4.65 -0.66
N LEU A 61 3.28 3.60 0.07
CA LEU A 61 3.93 2.36 -0.40
C LEU A 61 5.15 2.59 -1.30
N SER A 62 5.84 3.71 -1.12
CA SER A 62 7.00 4.11 -1.89
C SER A 62 8.01 4.80 -0.98
N ILE A 63 9.18 4.16 -0.81
CA ILE A 63 10.29 4.71 -0.01
C ILE A 63 10.75 6.05 -0.60
N ARG A 64 10.78 6.17 -1.94
CA ARG A 64 11.20 7.39 -2.61
C ARG A 64 10.30 8.57 -2.30
N GLU A 65 9.00 8.34 -2.32
CA GLU A 65 8.02 9.40 -2.02
C GLU A 65 7.98 9.73 -0.54
N LEU A 66 8.16 8.73 0.33
CA LEU A 66 8.37 8.93 1.77
C LEU A 66 9.58 9.84 2.04
N VAL A 67 10.74 9.54 1.45
CA VAL A 67 11.96 10.36 1.61
C VAL A 67 11.77 11.77 1.06
N ARG A 68 10.96 11.93 0.00
CA ARG A 68 10.58 13.24 -0.54
C ARG A 68 9.65 13.99 0.41
N SER A 69 8.65 13.33 1.01
CA SER A 69 7.70 13.97 1.94
C SER A 69 8.38 14.41 3.24
N MET A 70 9.43 13.70 3.67
CA MET A 70 10.27 14.09 4.80
C MET A 70 11.23 15.25 4.51
N GLY A 71 11.26 15.78 3.27
CA GLY A 71 12.15 16.89 2.89
C GLY A 71 13.64 16.51 2.80
N VAL A 72 13.98 15.22 2.92
CA VAL A 72 15.36 14.71 2.92
C VAL A 72 15.95 14.69 1.50
N MET A 73 15.12 14.54 0.47
CA MET A 73 15.51 14.71 -0.93
C MET A 73 15.18 16.13 -1.42
N SER A 74 16.14 17.05 -1.33
CA SER A 74 16.09 18.29 -2.12
C SER A 74 16.30 17.95 -3.60
N PRO A 75 15.47 18.43 -4.54
CA PRO A 75 15.73 18.23 -5.96
C PRO A 75 17.01 18.98 -6.29
N ARG A 76 18.07 18.26 -6.71
CA ARG A 76 19.20 18.90 -7.40
C ARG A 76 18.60 19.60 -8.63
N LYS A 77 18.61 20.94 -8.59
CA LYS A 77 18.50 21.78 -9.77
C LYS A 77 19.69 21.52 -10.69
#